data_AF-A0AAJ0IW35-F1
#
_entry.id   AF-A0AAJ0IW35-F1
#
_cell.length_a   1.000
_cell.length_b   1.000
_cell.length_c   1.000
_cell.angle_alpha   90.00
_cell.angle_beta   90.00
_cell.angle_gamma   90.00
#
_symmetry.space_group_name_H-M   'P 1'
#
loop_
_entity.id
_entity.type
_entity.pdbx_description
1 polymer ?
#
loop_
_entity_poly.entity_id
_entity_poly.type
_entity_poly.pdbx_seq_one_letter_code
_entity_poly.pdbx_strand_id
1 'polypeptide(L)' 'MPLEVSIEVSILPKPLMMSRSAGLYARFFVPTDLRASIGSRYLVRSLGNRRGDHARLAAATMGMALSMAFDAMRKGMT' A
#
# COMPACT_ATOMS: atom_id res chain seq x y z
N MET A 1 4.70 -4.45 28.54
CA MET A 1 5.51 -4.99 27.43
C MET A 1 4.89 -4.49 26.14
N PRO A 2 5.53 -3.61 25.36
CA PRO A 2 5.00 -3.31 24.05
C PRO A 2 5.18 -4.57 23.21
N LEU A 3 4.07 -5.11 22.72
CA LEU A 3 4.11 -6.12 21.67
C LEU A 3 4.79 -5.42 20.48
N GLU A 4 6.08 -5.68 20.29
CA GLU A 4 6.71 -5.51 18.99
C GLU A 4 5.96 -6.46 18.06
N VAL A 5 4.83 -5.97 17.54
CA VAL A 5 4.30 -6.48 16.29
C VAL A 5 5.33 -6.04 15.27
N SER A 6 6.38 -6.85 15.14
CA SER A 6 7.14 -7.02 13.92
C SER A 6 6.13 -7.47 12.88
N ILE A 7 5.34 -6.51 12.41
CA ILE A 7 4.82 -6.52 11.06
C ILE A 7 6.11 -6.70 10.27
N GLU A 8 6.40 -7.93 9.85
CA GLU A 8 7.27 -8.14 8.71
C GLU A 8 6.76 -7.14 7.70
N VAL A 9 7.49 -6.04 7.54
CA VAL A 9 7.29 -5.11 6.45
C VAL A 9 7.75 -5.93 5.27
N SER A 10 6.86 -6.79 4.78
CA SER A 10 7.00 -7.37 3.47
C SER A 10 7.30 -6.17 2.59
N ILE A 11 8.48 -6.22 1.97
CA ILE A 11 9.04 -5.15 1.12
C ILE A 11 7.99 -4.72 0.09
N LEU A 12 7.04 -5.62 -0.21
CA LEU A 12 5.81 -5.38 -0.95
C LEU A 12 4.65 -4.88 -0.05
N PRO A 13 4.19 -3.63 -0.21
CA PRO A 13 2.99 -3.15 0.47
C PRO A 13 1.78 -3.97 0.02
N LYS A 14 1.28 -4.80 0.95
CA LYS A 14 0.19 -5.74 0.69
C LYS A 14 -1.13 -4.99 0.50
N PRO A 15 -1.83 -5.20 -0.64
CA PRO A 15 -3.12 -4.57 -0.86
C PRO A 15 -4.18 -5.18 0.05
N LEU A 16 -4.87 -4.33 0.83
CA LEU A 16 -6.15 -4.69 1.42
C LEU A 16 -7.27 -4.22 0.50
N MET A 17 -8.04 -5.16 -0.02
CA MET A 17 -9.23 -4.85 -0.81
C MET A 17 -10.39 -4.43 0.09
N MET A 18 -11.05 -3.34 -0.29
CA MET A 18 -12.17 -2.76 0.45
C MET A 18 -13.33 -2.54 -0.52
N SER A 19 -14.42 -3.29 -0.31
CA SER A 19 -15.69 -3.05 -0.99
C SER A 19 -16.45 -1.93 -0.29
N ARG A 20 -16.90 -0.92 -1.03
CA ARG A 20 -17.71 0.20 -0.56
C ARG A 20 -18.87 0.42 -1.53
N SER A 21 -19.89 1.16 -1.11
CA SER A 21 -21.02 1.54 -1.97
C SER A 21 -20.57 2.27 -3.24
N ALA A 22 -19.50 3.07 -3.14
CA ALA A 22 -18.87 3.78 -4.26
C ALA A 22 -17.90 2.93 -5.11
N GLY A 23 -17.81 1.61 -4.88
CA GLY A 23 -16.97 0.70 -5.67
C GLY A 23 -15.87 -0.01 -4.87
N LEU A 24 -14.92 -0.60 -5.60
CA LEU A 24 -13.83 -1.38 -5.03
C LEU A 24 -12.54 -0.55 -4.91
N TYR A 25 -11.89 -0.65 -3.75
CA TYR A 25 -10.67 0.09 -3.43
C TYR A 25 -9.57 -0.85 -2.96
N ALA A 26 -8.32 -0.46 -3.20
CA ALA A 26 -7.13 -1.06 -2.60
C ALA A 26 -6.50 -0.07 -1.61
N ARG A 27 -6.25 -0.54 -0.39
CA ARG A 27 -5.56 0.20 0.66
C ARG A 27 -4.17 -0.40 0.87
N PHE A 28 -3.16 0.46 0.90
CA PHE A 28 -1.77 0.11 1.13
C PHE A 28 -1.28 0.82 2.39
N PHE A 29 -0.46 0.13 3.17
CA PHE A 29 0.17 0.71 4.35
C PHE A 29 1.42 1.49 3.95
N VAL A 30 1.58 2.67 4.55
CA VAL A 30 2.79 3.48 4.37
C VAL A 30 3.80 3.12 5.47
N PRO A 31 5.04 2.74 5.10
CA PRO A 31 6.14 2.51 6.03
C PRO A 31 6.34 3.69 6.98
N THR A 32 6.59 3.42 8.26
CA THR A 32 6.64 4.44 9.33
C THR A 32 7.65 5.55 9.06
N ASP A 33 8.80 5.19 8.48
CA ASP A 33 9.87 6.09 8.03
C ASP A 33 9.38 7.10 6.98
N LEU A 34 8.50 6.68 6.08
CA LEU A 34 8.02 7.52 4.97
C LEU A 34 6.74 8.31 5.30
N ARG A 35 6.08 8.03 6.43
CA ARG A 35 4.81 8.70 6.78
C ARG A 35 4.94 10.21 6.95
N ALA A 36 6.07 10.68 7.50
CA ALA A 36 6.30 12.11 7.66
C ALA A 36 6.42 12.83 6.31
N SER A 37 7.03 12.18 5.32
CA SER A 37 7.16 12.71 3.95
C SER A 37 5.84 12.63 3.17
N ILE A 38 5.11 11.52 3.30
CA ILE A 38 3.86 11.28 2.55
C ILE A 38 2.65 11.96 3.20
N GLY A 39 2.69 12.23 4.50
CA GLY A 39 1.59 12.85 5.25
C GLY A 39 0.39 11.92 5.52
N SER A 40 0.52 10.60 5.28
CA SER A 40 -0.56 9.64 5.50
C SER A 40 -0.06 8.29 6.00
N ARG A 41 -0.89 7.62 6.80
CA ARG A 41 -0.67 6.22 7.24
C ARG A 41 -1.04 5.19 6.18
N TYR A 42 -1.96 5.54 5.29
CA TYR A 42 -2.49 4.64 4.28
C TYR A 42 -2.64 5.37 2.94
N LEU A 43 -2.28 4.70 1.86
CA LEU A 43 -2.64 5.10 0.50
C LEU A 43 -3.85 4.30 0.07
N VAL A 44 -4.88 4.98 -0.44
CA VAL A 44 -6.10 4.34 -0.93
C VAL A 44 -6.24 4.66 -2.42
N ARG A 45 -6.47 3.63 -3.23
CA ARG A 45 -6.70 3.76 -4.68
C ARG A 45 -7.96 3.04 -5.09
N SER A 46 -8.78 3.69 -5.92
CA SER A 46 -9.92 3.03 -6.55
C SER A 46 -9.44 2.00 -7.56
N LEU A 47 -10.01 0.80 -7.53
CA LEU A 47 -9.84 -0.22 -8.56
C LEU A 47 -10.89 -0.07 -9.68
N GLY A 48 -11.81 0.88 -9.56
CA GLY A 48 -12.91 1.13 -10.50
C GLY A 48 -13.88 -0.05 -10.56
N ASN A 49 -14.32 -0.37 -11.78
CA ASN A 49 -15.25 -1.48 -12.03
C ASN A 49 -14.56 -2.85 -12.19
N ARG A 50 -13.27 -2.97 -11.86
CA ARG A 50 -12.54 -4.25 -11.91
C ARG A 50 -13.10 -5.20 -10.85
N ARG A 51 -13.27 -6.48 -11.21
CA ARG A 51 -13.82 -7.51 -10.32
C ARG A 51 -12.89 -8.73 -10.28
N GLY A 52 -13.04 -9.54 -9.23
CA GLY A 52 -12.34 -10.82 -9.08
C GLY A 52 -10.82 -10.70 -9.25
N ASP A 53 -10.25 -11.59 -10.06
CA ASP A 53 -8.80 -11.67 -10.23
C ASP A 53 -8.19 -10.47 -10.96
N HIS A 54 -8.93 -9.79 -11.83
CA HIS A 54 -8.46 -8.55 -12.44
C HIS A 54 -8.24 -7.45 -11.40
N ALA A 55 -9.09 -7.38 -10.38
CA ALA A 55 -8.88 -6.45 -9.27
C ALA A 55 -7.68 -6.88 -8.42
N ARG A 56 -7.47 -8.19 -8.23
CA ARG A 56 -6.35 -8.75 -7.44
C ARG A 56 -5.03 -8.47 -8.10
N LEU A 57 -4.94 -8.71 -9.41
CA LEU A 57 -3.77 -8.41 -10.21
C LEU A 57 -3.47 -6.91 -10.19
N ALA A 58 -4.48 -6.06 -10.46
CA ALA A 58 -4.29 -4.61 -10.45
C ALA A 58 -3.78 -4.10 -9.09
N ALA A 59 -4.35 -4.59 -7.98
CA ALA A 59 -3.91 -4.21 -6.65
C ALA A 59 -2.49 -4.72 -6.33
N ALA A 60 -2.13 -5.91 -6.79
CA ALA A 60 -0.78 -6.45 -6.63
C ALA A 60 0.26 -5.65 -7.43
N THR A 61 -0.04 -5.29 -8.68
CA THR A 61 0.82 -4.44 -9.52
C THR A 61 1.03 -3.07 -8.87
N MET A 62 -0.02 -2.47 -8.29
CA MET A 62 0.11 -1.22 -7.52
C MET A 62 1.01 -1.41 -6.30
N GLY A 63 0.90 -2.53 -5.58
CA GLY A 63 1.79 -2.87 -4.47
C GLY A 63 3.25 -2.91 -4.90
N MET A 64 3.55 -3.53 -6.05
CA MET A 64 4.92 -3.58 -6.59
C MET A 64 5.45 -2.18 -6.94
N ALA A 65 4.65 -1.37 -7.62
CA ALA A 65 5.02 -0.01 -7.95
C ALA A 65 5.28 0.85 -6.70
N LEU A 66 4.48 0.67 -5.65
CA LEU A 66 4.66 1.37 -4.37
C LEU A 66 5.94 0.93 -3.66
N SER A 67 6.30 -0.37 -3.70
CA SER A 67 7.57 -0.87 -3.16
C SER A 67 8.76 -0.13 -3.79
N MET A 68 8.80 -0.08 -5.13
CA MET A 68 9.85 0.62 -5.87
C MET A 68 9.87 2.13 -5.57
N ALA A 69 8.70 2.75 -5.46
CA ALA A 69 8.59 4.17 -5.13
C ALA A 69 9.10 4.48 -3.70
N PHE A 70 8.74 3.64 -2.73
CA PHE A 70 9.22 3.78 -1.35
C PHE A 70 10.74 3.61 -1.26
N ASP A 71 11.32 2.67 -2.00
CA ASP A 71 12.77 2.50 -2.05
C ASP A 71 13.48 3.68 -2.74
N ALA A 72 12.87 4.24 -3.80
CA ALA A 72 13.39 5.45 -4.44
C ALA A 72 13.34 6.66 -3.50
N MET A 73 12.25 6.84 -2.74
CA MET A 73 12.12 7.89 -1.74
C MET A 73 13.20 7.76 -0.66
N ARG A 74 13.44 6.55 -0.15
CA ARG A 74 14.50 6.30 0.84
C ARG A 74 15.90 6.66 0.32
N LYS A 75 16.18 6.33 -0.95
CA LYS A 75 17.46 6.67 -1.58
C LYS A 75 17.64 8.17 -1.83
N GLY A 76 16.56 8.93 -1.94
CA GLY A 76 16.58 10.39 -2.11
C GLY A 76 16.53 11.18 -0.80
N MET A 77 16.51 10.51 0.36
CA MET A 77 16.57 11.15 1.69
C MET A 77 18.00 11.44 2.17
N THR A 78 19.03 11.08 1.37
CA THR A 78 20.43 11.52 1.54
C THR A 78 20.61 12.96 1.11
#